data_AF-A0A918SVZ6-F1
#
_entry.id   AF-A0A918SVZ6-F1
#
_cell.length_a   1.000
_cell.length_b   1.000
_cell.length_c   1.000
_cell.angle_alpha   90.00
_cell.angle_beta   90.00
_cell.angle_gamma   90.00
#
_symmetry.space_group_name_H-M   'P 1'
#
loop_
_entity.id
_entity.type
_entity.pdbx_description
1 polymer ?
#
loop_
_entity_poly.entity_id
_entity_poly.type
_entity_poly.pdbx_seq_one_letter_code
_entity_poly.pdbx_strand_id
1 'polypeptide(L)' 'MWLNVYARLDGVLIVVPALFQMPVALERSGPLQPVGRADLDLGLMPDAFVEAMGASGYAEALGEHDALIRRAVGTRALSA' A
#
# COMPACT_ATOMS: atom_id res chain seq x y z
N MET A 1 0.74 5.54 10.24
CA MET A 1 -0.35 6.05 9.37
C MET A 1 -1.10 4.86 8.78
N TRP A 2 -2.43 4.94 8.75
CA TRP A 2 -3.27 3.96 8.07
C TRP A 2 -3.19 4.05 6.56
N LEU A 3 -2.91 2.91 5.93
CA LEU A 3 -2.85 2.72 4.49
C LEU A 3 -3.80 1.58 4.09
N ASN A 4 -4.53 1.78 3.00
CA ASN A 4 -5.25 0.70 2.31
C ASN A 4 -4.26 -0.01 1.37
N VAL A 5 -4.27 -1.34 1.40
CA VAL A 5 -3.39 -2.19 0.60
C VAL A 5 -4.22 -3.01 -0.36
N TYR A 6 -3.84 -2.99 -1.62
CA TYR A 6 -4.45 -3.75 -2.70
C TYR A 6 -3.40 -4.59 -3.43
N ALA A 7 -3.82 -5.66 -4.07
CA ALA A 7 -2.99 -6.47 -4.95
C ALA A 7 -3.40 -6.22 -6.40
N ARG A 8 -2.41 -5.91 -7.25
CA ARG A 8 -2.55 -5.93 -8.70
C ARG A 8 -2.44 -7.38 -9.22
N LEU A 9 -2.91 -7.63 -10.43
CA LEU A 9 -2.90 -8.98 -11.05
C LEU A 9 -1.51 -9.63 -11.15
N ASP A 10 -0.45 -8.82 -11.24
CA ASP A 10 0.94 -9.29 -11.28
C ASP A 10 1.52 -9.55 -9.88
N GLY A 11 0.72 -9.41 -8.82
CA GLY A 11 1.11 -9.67 -7.43
C GLY A 11 1.75 -8.48 -6.71
N VAL A 12 1.97 -7.36 -7.42
CA VAL A 12 2.47 -6.11 -6.82
C VAL A 12 1.43 -5.54 -5.86
N LEU A 13 1.86 -5.13 -4.67
CA LEU A 13 0.97 -4.44 -3.76
C LEU A 13 0.93 -2.95 -4.06
N ILE A 14 -0.27 -2.41 -4.12
CA ILE A 14 -0.54 -0.99 -4.27
C ILE A 14 -0.98 -0.45 -2.91
N VAL A 15 -0.26 0.54 -2.41
CA VAL A 15 -0.49 1.13 -1.10
C VAL A 15 -1.03 2.54 -1.26
N VAL A 16 -2.14 2.82 -0.60
CA VAL A 16 -2.91 4.05 -0.75
C VAL A 16 -3.18 4.63 0.63
N PRO A 17 -2.83 5.90 0.90
CA PRO A 17 -3.23 6.56 2.14
C PRO A 17 -4.73 6.45 2.39
N ALA A 18 -5.13 6.02 3.60
CA ALA A 18 -6.54 5.78 3.92
C ALA A 18 -7.41 7.06 3.90
N LEU A 19 -6.76 8.22 3.86
CA LEU A 19 -7.36 9.55 3.77
C LEU A 19 -7.90 9.84 2.35
N PHE A 20 -7.46 9.10 1.33
CA PHE A 20 -7.94 9.27 -0.04
C PHE A 20 -9.14 8.35 -0.30
N GLN A 21 -10.26 8.92 -0.74
CA GLN A 21 -11.56 8.23 -0.79
C GLN A 21 -11.70 7.16 -1.88
N MET A 22 -10.86 7.15 -2.90
CA MET A 22 -10.69 6.05 -3.85
C MET A 22 -9.39 6.30 -4.63
N PRO A 23 -8.57 5.28 -4.91
CA PRO A 23 -7.24 5.52 -5.44
C PRO A 23 -7.32 5.89 -6.92
N VAL A 24 -6.68 6.99 -7.33
CA VAL A 24 -6.19 7.18 -8.71
C VAL A 24 -5.44 5.92 -9.21
N ALA A 25 -4.89 5.13 -8.28
CA ALA A 25 -4.29 3.83 -8.54
C ALA A 25 -5.23 2.82 -9.23
N LEU A 26 -6.56 2.85 -8.97
CA LEU A 26 -7.54 1.97 -9.63
C LEU A 26 -7.66 2.27 -11.14
N GLU A 27 -7.47 3.54 -11.53
CA GLU A 27 -7.56 3.93 -12.94
C GLU A 27 -6.26 3.64 -13.70
N ARG A 28 -5.11 3.67 -13.02
CA ARG A 28 -3.78 3.53 -13.65
C ARG A 28 -3.16 2.15 -13.58
N SER A 29 -3.54 1.35 -12.58
CA SER A 29 -2.87 0.07 -12.27
C SER A 29 -3.66 -1.16 -12.73
N GLY A 30 -4.79 -0.96 -13.41
CA GLY A 30 -5.70 -2.06 -13.75
C GLY A 30 -6.50 -2.57 -12.54
N PRO A 31 -7.17 -3.72 -12.65
CA PRO A 31 -8.03 -4.23 -11.59
C PRO A 31 -7.22 -4.56 -10.32
N LEU A 32 -7.63 -3.98 -9.20
CA LEU A 32 -7.00 -4.17 -7.89
C LEU A 32 -7.92 -4.96 -6.94
N GLN A 33 -7.35 -5.93 -6.23
CA GLN A 33 -8.05 -6.70 -5.21
C GLN A 33 -7.71 -6.16 -3.81
N PRO A 34 -8.69 -5.88 -2.93
CA PRO A 34 -8.39 -5.44 -1.58
C PRO A 34 -7.69 -6.56 -0.79
N VAL A 35 -6.55 -6.22 -0.19
CA VAL A 35 -5.78 -7.13 0.68
C VAL A 35 -6.03 -6.81 2.15
N GLY A 36 -6.09 -5.51 2.49
CA GLY A 36 -6.40 -5.07 3.85
C GLY A 36 -5.91 -3.67 4.17
N ARG A 37 -5.61 -3.44 5.44
CA ARG A 37 -5.03 -2.18 5.93
C ARG A 37 -3.73 -2.45 6.69
N ALA A 38 -2.76 -1.58 6.47
CA ALA A 38 -1.50 -1.56 7.19
C ALA A 38 -1.39 -0.24 7.98
N ASP A 39 -0.84 -0.31 9.20
CA ASP A 39 -0.33 0.87 9.89
C ASP A 39 1.18 0.90 9.72
N LEU A 40 1.67 1.88 8.97
CA LEU A 40 3.10 2.04 8.72
C LEU A 40 3.56 3.41 9.18
N ASP A 41 4.73 3.46 9.80
CA ASP A 41 5.44 4.71 10.02
C ASP A 41 6.16 5.13 8.74
N LEU A 42 5.73 6.26 8.15
CA LEU A 42 6.37 6.77 6.94
C LEU A 42 7.80 7.23 7.17
N GLY A 43 8.17 7.63 8.39
CA GLY A 43 9.55 8.00 8.71
C GLY A 43 10.52 6.83 8.63
N LEU A 44 10.01 5.60 8.57
CA LEU A 44 10.79 4.37 8.39
C LEU A 44 10.75 3.85 6.94
N MET A 45 9.97 4.50 6.06
CA MET A 45 9.88 4.12 4.65
C MET A 45 10.90 4.91 3.83
N PRO A 46 11.40 4.34 2.71
CA PRO A 46 12.28 5.06 1.81
C PRO A 46 11.62 6.32 1.24
N ASP A 47 12.42 7.37 1.02
CA ASP A 47 11.93 8.64 0.46
C ASP A 47 11.18 8.44 -0.86
N ALA A 48 11.69 7.58 -1.75
CA ALA A 48 11.04 7.26 -3.03
C ALA A 48 9.60 6.71 -2.87
N PHE A 49 9.33 5.96 -1.80
CA PHE A 49 7.99 5.45 -1.50
C PHE A 49 7.06 6.58 -1.04
N VAL A 50 7.57 7.45 -0.17
CA VAL A 50 6.84 8.62 0.35
C VAL A 50 6.57 9.64 -0.76
N GLU A 51 7.56 9.90 -1.61
CA GLU A 51 7.45 10.77 -2.79
C GLU A 51 6.43 10.24 -3.79
N ALA A 52 6.46 8.93 -4.09
CA ALA A 52 5.47 8.31 -4.98
C ALA A 52 4.04 8.50 -4.45
N MET A 53 3.82 8.27 -3.14
CA MET A 53 2.53 8.53 -2.50
C MET A 53 2.13 10.00 -2.55
N GLY A 54 3.07 10.92 -2.32
CA GLY A 54 2.80 12.36 -2.38
C GLY A 54 2.44 12.85 -3.78
N ALA A 55 3.13 12.34 -4.80
CA ALA A 55 2.95 12.75 -6.19
C ALA A 55 1.74 12.08 -6.86
N SER A 56 1.52 10.79 -6.59
CA SER A 56 0.52 9.98 -7.30
C SER A 56 -0.70 9.61 -6.44
N GLY A 57 -0.66 9.89 -5.13
CA GLY A 57 -1.69 9.44 -4.18
C GLY A 57 -1.62 7.95 -3.84
N TYR A 58 -0.61 7.23 -4.33
CA TYR A 58 -0.34 5.82 -4.04
C TYR A 58 1.14 5.49 -4.30
N ALA A 59 1.60 4.34 -3.80
CA ALA A 59 2.91 3.79 -4.12
C ALA A 59 2.85 2.28 -4.37
N GLU A 60 3.77 1.78 -5.18
CA GLU A 60 3.97 0.34 -5.41
C GLU A 60 4.93 -0.24 -4.36
N ALA A 61 4.55 -1.36 -3.78
CA ALA A 61 5.41 -2.14 -2.91
C ALA A 61 6.31 -3.04 -3.75
N LEU A 62 7.61 -2.78 -3.72
CA LEU A 62 8.62 -3.47 -4.53
C LEU A 62 9.79 -3.85 -3.63
N GLY A 63 10.48 -4.96 -3.91
CA GLY A 63 11.68 -5.33 -3.14
C GLY A 63 11.42 -5.47 -1.64
N GLU A 64 12.29 -4.87 -0.81
CA GLU A 64 12.33 -5.13 0.64
C GLU A 64 11.09 -4.61 1.40
N HIS A 65 10.38 -3.59 0.91
CA HIS A 65 9.18 -3.08 1.58
C HIS A 65 7.91 -3.87 1.28
N ASP A 66 7.87 -4.68 0.21
CA ASP A 66 6.77 -5.61 -0.04
C ASP A 66 6.58 -6.57 1.15
N ALA A 67 7.68 -7.15 1.66
CA ALA A 67 7.64 -8.03 2.82
C ALA A 67 7.14 -7.31 4.10
N LEU A 68 7.57 -6.06 4.31
CA LEU A 68 7.12 -5.25 5.46
C LEU A 68 5.62 -4.94 5.39
N ILE A 69 5.14 -4.54 4.21
CA ILE A 69 3.72 -4.24 3.98
C ILE A 69 2.88 -5.52 4.16
N ARG A 70 3.30 -6.64 3.57
CA ARG A 70 2.63 -7.94 3.75
C ARG A 70 2.54 -8.35 5.22
N ARG A 71 3.63 -8.18 5.98
CA ARG A 71 3.65 -8.46 7.42
C ARG A 71 2.70 -7.54 8.18
N ALA A 72 2.69 -6.25 7.86
CA ALA A 72 1.81 -5.27 8.52
C ALA A 72 0.32 -5.59 8.27
N VAL A 73 -0.05 -6.03 7.06
CA VAL A 73 -1.42 -6.48 6.76
C VAL A 73 -1.74 -7.82 7.44
N GLY A 74 -0.84 -8.80 7.35
CA GLY A 74 -1.03 -10.15 7.89
C GLY A 74 -1.13 -10.19 9.42
N THR A 75 -0.43 -9.29 10.12
CA THR A 75 -0.51 -9.20 11.59
C THR A 75 -1.94 -8.86 12.06
N ARG A 76 -2.72 -8.14 11.23
CA ARG A 76 -4.10 -7.78 11.56
C ARG A 76 -5.10 -8.91 11.29
N ALA A 77 -4.84 -9.80 10.34
CA ALA A 77 -5.69 -10.96 10.07
C ALA A 77 -5.70 -11.99 11.22
N LEU A 78 -4.64 -12.01 12.04
CA LEU A 78 -4.52 -12.85 13.24
C LEU A 78 -5.07 -12.19 14.51
N SER A 79 -5.52 -10.94 14.43
CA SER A 79 -5.94 -10.13 15.59
C SER A 79 -7.46 -9.85 15.61
N ALA A 80 -8.24 -10.49 14.73
CA ALA A 80 -9.68 -10.28 14.56
C ALA A 80 -10.48 -11.55 14.89
#